data_AF-A0A931VCQ0-F1
#
_entry.id   AF-A0A931VCQ0-F1
#
_cell.length_a   1.000
_cell.length_b   1.000
_cell.length_c   1.000
_cell.angle_alpha   90.00
_cell.angle_beta   90.00
_cell.angle_gamma   90.00
#
_symmetry.space_group_name_H-M   'P 1'
#
loop_
_entity.id
_entity.type
_entity.pdbx_description
1 polymer ?
#
loop_
_entity_poly.entity_id
_entity_poly.type
_entity_poly.pdbx_seq_one_letter_code
_entity_poly.pdbx_strand_id
1 'polypeptide(L)'
;MHKIHKDNNLESILLGGRSRGGDAVAAGRISRQAVARGVLLFALLAALLPAAEGRAQDADGDQMPDAWEIKFGLSETNAADALIDSDADGLTNLWEYAAGSDPLNQDSDADGIFDGADQYPVSRFYIRWGDPDFTEGDSYACTAPSWGLGAYRLDGAWGTNPVSWYVPESESNAVGSLNVDLDRAQLTNNLVYAVHYLSTSNSSLYLALLDTNGASVVDDLYGNLMAGSNAPTIVLLGVPLAYFTNAAVLHLFRGAGAITVYEGLLYIDEDLDFLDAEAERQAGTSDYSWDTDGNGVSDYAQWMFSNGTNGLPFPDGGGGGGGSTNNTDGGTSAPTGLIFVDKAIGSPMLTGRAPEVRGSDGPKKTISEGLSAAEQDGAHTLIIKTGAYGEDLDLRGKHLRVVIEGNVRL
;
A
#
# COMPACT_ATOMS: atom_id res chain seq x y z
N MET A 1 -26.33 -14.21 56.72
CA MET A 1 -25.16 -13.78 57.53
C MET A 1 -24.44 -12.69 56.75
N HIS A 2 -24.24 -11.52 57.36
CA HIS A 2 -23.37 -10.38 56.96
C HIS A 2 -23.50 -9.91 55.49
N LYS A 3 -24.21 -8.82 55.13
CA LYS A 3 -24.08 -7.39 55.52
C LYS A 3 -22.62 -6.93 55.68
N ILE A 4 -22.19 -6.00 54.82
CA ILE A 4 -21.61 -4.67 55.13
C ILE A 4 -21.31 -4.01 53.75
N HIS A 5 -22.02 -2.94 53.33
CA HIS A 5 -21.88 -1.50 53.71
C HIS A 5 -20.64 -0.87 53.04
N LYS A 6 -20.59 0.37 52.52
CA LYS A 6 -21.35 1.64 52.59
C LYS A 6 -20.80 2.52 51.44
N ASP A 7 -21.64 3.20 50.66
CA ASP A 7 -22.12 4.59 50.81
C ASP A 7 -21.32 5.62 49.98
N ASN A 8 -22.07 6.65 49.58
CA ASN A 8 -21.70 8.05 49.31
C ASN A 8 -21.68 8.43 47.82
N ASN A 9 -22.80 8.95 47.32
CA ASN A 9 -23.20 10.37 47.38
C ASN A 9 -22.45 11.20 46.34
N LEU A 10 -23.12 11.56 45.25
CA LEU A 10 -23.11 12.93 44.75
C LEU A 10 -24.50 13.30 44.27
N GLU A 11 -24.99 14.39 44.84
CA GLU A 11 -26.27 15.00 44.58
C GLU A 11 -26.36 15.56 43.16
N SER A 12 -27.52 15.36 42.55
CA SER A 12 -27.91 16.00 41.29
C SER A 12 -28.21 17.48 41.52
N ILE A 13 -27.43 18.36 40.87
CA ILE A 13 -27.84 19.75 40.66
C ILE A 13 -28.96 19.76 39.62
N LEU A 14 -30.15 20.14 40.07
CA LEU A 14 -31.31 20.47 39.25
C LEU A 14 -31.02 21.73 38.42
N LEU A 15 -31.11 21.61 37.10
CA LEU A 15 -31.55 22.70 36.23
C LEU A 15 -32.85 22.25 35.56
N GLY A 16 -33.93 22.92 35.96
CA GLY A 16 -35.29 22.58 35.59
C GLY A 16 -35.60 22.89 34.13
N GLY A 17 -36.31 21.97 33.49
CA GLY A 17 -36.99 22.15 32.21
C GLY A 17 -38.24 21.29 32.20
N ARG A 18 -39.38 21.92 32.44
CA ARG A 18 -40.71 21.30 32.58
C ARG A 18 -41.32 21.04 31.20
N SER A 19 -41.66 19.80 30.85
CA SER A 19 -42.77 19.45 29.94
C SER A 19 -43.02 17.92 30.03
N ARG A 20 -43.97 17.49 30.87
CA ARG A 20 -45.35 17.10 30.52
C ARG A 20 -45.46 15.76 29.75
N GLY A 21 -45.64 14.70 30.54
CA GLY A 21 -46.77 13.76 30.42
C GLY A 21 -46.66 12.60 29.43
N GLY A 22 -46.72 11.37 29.95
CA GLY A 22 -47.26 10.22 29.21
C GLY A 22 -46.39 8.96 29.22
N ASP A 23 -46.57 8.16 30.26
CA ASP A 23 -46.47 6.69 30.32
C ASP A 23 -45.14 5.93 30.13
N ALA A 24 -45.00 4.97 31.04
CA ALA A 24 -43.82 4.22 31.38
C ALA A 24 -43.52 3.07 30.43
N VAL A 25 -42.22 2.91 30.14
CA VAL A 25 -41.61 1.80 29.42
C VAL A 25 -41.62 0.54 30.30
N ALA A 26 -42.30 -0.51 29.83
CA ALA A 26 -42.06 -1.88 30.27
C ALA A 26 -40.92 -2.47 29.43
N ALA A 27 -39.94 -3.05 30.11
CA ALA A 27 -38.75 -3.65 29.55
C ALA A 27 -39.06 -4.82 28.59
N GLY A 28 -38.40 -4.83 27.43
CA GLY A 28 -38.34 -5.97 26.52
C GLY A 28 -37.00 -5.96 25.79
N ARG A 29 -36.12 -6.89 26.16
CA ARG A 29 -34.82 -7.13 25.50
C ARG A 29 -35.07 -7.58 24.06
N ILE A 30 -34.39 -6.97 23.08
CA ILE A 30 -34.21 -7.58 21.76
C ILE A 30 -32.73 -7.49 21.39
N SER A 31 -32.22 -8.66 20.98
CA SER A 31 -30.82 -8.96 20.70
C SER A 31 -30.32 -8.37 19.40
N ARG A 32 -28.99 -8.21 19.35
CA ARG A 32 -28.17 -7.91 18.17
C ARG A 32 -28.59 -8.76 16.96
N GLN A 33 -29.02 -8.12 15.87
CA GLN A 33 -28.56 -8.35 14.50
C GLN A 33 -29.35 -7.48 13.49
N ALA A 34 -28.57 -6.83 12.61
CA ALA A 34 -28.87 -6.41 11.24
C ALA A 34 -29.83 -5.21 10.96
N VAL A 35 -29.28 -4.17 10.29
CA VAL A 35 -29.58 -3.73 8.90
C VAL A 35 -29.49 -2.18 8.74
N ALA A 36 -28.81 -1.77 7.64
CA ALA A 36 -28.87 -0.50 6.89
C ALA A 36 -28.14 0.72 7.50
N ARG A 37 -27.02 1.17 6.89
CA ARG A 37 -26.87 1.98 5.66
C ARG A 37 -27.07 3.49 5.91
N GLY A 38 -26.02 4.27 5.63
CA GLY A 38 -26.12 5.61 5.04
C GLY A 38 -25.79 6.80 5.94
N VAL A 39 -24.60 7.36 5.69
CA VAL A 39 -24.27 8.80 5.68
C VAL A 39 -24.15 9.56 7.03
N LEU A 40 -22.99 10.23 7.14
CA LEU A 40 -22.63 11.41 7.97
C LEU A 40 -22.55 11.25 9.51
N LEU A 41 -21.30 11.22 10.03
CA LEU A 41 -20.83 12.11 11.11
C LEU A 41 -19.31 11.95 11.35
N PHE A 42 -18.46 12.74 10.71
CA PHE A 42 -17.09 12.98 11.21
C PHE A 42 -17.01 14.40 11.77
N ALA A 43 -17.66 14.56 12.92
CA ALA A 43 -17.44 15.67 13.82
C ALA A 43 -17.83 15.22 15.23
N LEU A 44 -16.95 14.45 15.90
CA LEU A 44 -16.71 14.58 17.34
C LEU A 44 -15.55 13.66 17.79
N LEU A 45 -14.32 14.17 17.82
CA LEU A 45 -13.35 13.77 18.84
C LEU A 45 -12.42 14.92 19.24
N ALA A 46 -12.98 16.11 19.46
CA ALA A 46 -12.31 17.15 20.23
C ALA A 46 -12.51 16.88 21.73
N ALA A 47 -11.71 15.97 22.30
CA ALA A 47 -11.28 15.95 23.71
C ALA A 47 -10.72 14.57 24.06
N LEU A 48 -9.40 14.45 24.12
CA LEU A 48 -8.61 14.15 25.32
C LEU A 48 -7.22 13.62 24.90
N LEU A 49 -6.42 14.45 24.23
CA LEU A 49 -5.00 14.14 24.03
C LEU A 49 -4.25 14.39 25.35
N PRO A 50 -3.50 13.43 25.90
CA PRO A 50 -2.58 13.73 26.98
C PRO A 50 -1.50 14.67 26.43
N ALA A 51 -1.38 15.85 27.04
CA ALA A 51 -0.36 16.84 26.75
C ALA A 51 1.05 16.24 26.93
N ALA A 52 1.70 15.84 25.83
CA ALA A 52 3.09 15.40 25.82
C ALA A 52 3.74 15.40 24.42
N GLU A 53 3.58 16.46 23.62
CA GLU A 53 4.52 16.77 22.54
C GLU A 53 4.88 18.25 22.66
N GLY A 54 6.16 18.59 22.50
CA GLY A 54 6.61 19.98 22.56
C GLY A 54 5.73 20.80 21.63
N ARG A 55 5.17 21.93 22.11
CA ARG A 55 4.27 22.77 21.33
C ARG A 55 4.83 22.91 19.92
N ALA A 56 4.20 22.24 18.95
CA ALA A 56 4.41 22.56 17.56
C ALA A 56 4.11 24.05 17.46
N GLN A 57 5.09 24.81 17.00
CA GLN A 57 4.92 26.25 16.84
C GLN A 57 3.81 26.43 15.81
N ASP A 58 2.85 27.28 16.13
CA ASP A 58 1.71 27.67 15.30
C ASP A 58 1.62 29.18 15.54
N ALA A 59 2.31 29.93 14.68
CA ALA A 59 2.66 31.32 14.92
C ALA A 59 1.49 32.27 14.61
N ASP A 60 0.54 31.88 13.79
CA ASP A 60 -0.67 32.65 13.49
C ASP A 60 -1.97 32.09 14.10
N GLY A 61 -1.91 30.89 14.69
CA GLY A 61 -2.97 30.29 15.50
C GLY A 61 -4.10 29.68 14.69
N ASP A 62 -3.83 29.22 13.47
CA ASP A 62 -4.84 28.62 12.59
C ASP A 62 -5.02 27.11 12.73
N GLN A 63 -4.19 26.49 13.60
CA GLN A 63 -4.11 25.04 13.90
C GLN A 63 -3.29 24.22 12.90
N MET A 64 -2.60 24.86 11.94
CA MET A 64 -1.53 24.25 11.17
C MET A 64 -0.18 24.55 11.85
N PRO A 65 0.71 23.56 12.03
CA PRO A 65 2.04 23.81 12.56
C PRO A 65 2.95 24.53 11.56
N ASP A 66 3.76 25.49 12.03
CA ASP A 66 4.74 26.25 11.24
C ASP A 66 5.60 25.33 10.35
N ALA A 67 6.03 24.18 10.88
CA ALA A 67 6.87 23.24 10.16
C ALA A 67 6.15 22.58 8.96
N TRP A 68 4.85 22.33 9.08
CA TRP A 68 4.02 21.79 7.99
C TRP A 68 3.76 22.88 6.95
N GLU A 69 3.46 24.10 7.40
CA GLU A 69 3.28 25.24 6.50
C GLU A 69 4.54 25.54 5.69
N ILE A 70 5.73 25.57 6.34
CA ILE A 70 7.01 25.73 5.66
C ILE A 70 7.23 24.64 4.59
N LYS A 71 6.89 23.39 4.91
CA LYS A 71 7.06 22.25 3.99
C LYS A 71 6.30 22.47 2.68
N PHE A 72 5.08 22.98 2.77
CA PHE A 72 4.22 23.24 1.61
C PHE A 72 4.26 24.69 1.12
N GLY A 73 5.21 25.50 1.60
CA GLY A 73 5.35 26.89 1.19
C GLY A 73 4.17 27.80 1.54
N LEU A 74 3.37 27.41 2.54
CA LEU A 74 2.32 28.21 3.15
C LEU A 74 2.91 29.22 4.14
N SER A 75 2.08 30.08 4.72
CA SER A 75 2.53 31.23 5.47
C SER A 75 2.27 31.09 6.98
N GLU A 76 3.33 30.75 7.73
CA GLU A 76 3.40 30.65 9.21
C GLU A 76 2.88 31.88 10.00
N THR A 77 2.54 32.98 9.32
CA THR A 77 2.11 34.24 9.93
C THR A 77 0.79 34.77 9.37
N ASN A 78 0.08 33.99 8.55
CA ASN A 78 -1.16 34.38 7.90
C ASN A 78 -2.25 33.28 7.97
N ALA A 79 -2.92 33.22 9.12
CA ALA A 79 -4.04 32.31 9.41
C ALA A 79 -5.21 32.26 8.41
N ALA A 80 -5.24 33.13 7.41
CA ALA A 80 -6.24 33.11 6.35
C ALA A 80 -5.93 32.07 5.27
N ASP A 81 -4.69 31.62 5.13
CA ASP A 81 -4.34 30.59 4.14
C ASP A 81 -4.80 29.19 4.54
N ALA A 82 -4.98 28.88 5.83
CA ALA A 82 -5.71 27.69 6.29
C ALA A 82 -7.07 27.46 5.59
N LEU A 83 -7.74 28.55 5.17
CA LEU A 83 -9.05 28.54 4.53
C LEU A 83 -8.99 28.55 3.00
N ILE A 84 -7.79 28.61 2.42
CA ILE A 84 -7.58 28.57 0.98
C ILE A 84 -7.53 27.10 0.54
N ASP A 85 -8.19 26.84 -0.57
CA ASP A 85 -8.08 25.62 -1.36
C ASP A 85 -7.03 25.91 -2.44
N SER A 86 -5.78 25.51 -2.18
CA SER A 86 -4.62 26.02 -2.93
C SER A 86 -4.44 25.33 -4.27
N ASP A 87 -4.86 24.07 -4.37
CA ASP A 87 -4.78 23.23 -5.56
C ASP A 87 -6.14 23.08 -6.28
N ALA A 88 -7.23 23.57 -5.70
CA ALA A 88 -8.60 23.59 -6.25
C ALA A 88 -9.26 22.20 -6.37
N ASP A 89 -8.99 21.33 -5.40
CA ASP A 89 -9.52 19.97 -5.32
C ASP A 89 -10.82 19.89 -4.49
N GLY A 90 -11.10 20.93 -3.69
CA GLY A 90 -12.28 21.05 -2.82
C GLY A 90 -12.00 20.93 -1.32
N LEU A 91 -10.76 20.70 -0.89
CA LEU A 91 -10.30 20.82 0.49
C LEU A 91 -9.61 22.17 0.72
N THR A 92 -9.61 22.64 1.96
CA THR A 92 -8.77 23.78 2.33
C THR A 92 -7.48 23.26 2.95
N ASN A 93 -6.41 24.04 2.91
CA ASN A 93 -5.10 23.67 3.48
C ASN A 93 -5.21 23.09 4.91
N LEU A 94 -6.07 23.66 5.76
CA LEU A 94 -6.32 23.12 7.11
C LEU A 94 -6.96 21.72 7.11
N TRP A 95 -7.89 21.46 6.20
CA TRP A 95 -8.52 20.14 6.07
C TRP A 95 -7.54 19.12 5.50
N GLU A 96 -6.66 19.54 4.61
CA GLU A 96 -5.60 18.71 4.07
C GLU A 96 -4.56 18.36 5.13
N TYR A 97 -4.15 19.33 5.96
CA TYR A 97 -3.34 19.06 7.15
C TYR A 97 -3.99 18.00 8.05
N ALA A 98 -5.31 18.09 8.27
CA ALA A 98 -6.04 17.13 9.09
C ALA A 98 -6.21 15.74 8.43
N ALA A 99 -6.30 15.69 7.09
CA ALA A 99 -6.36 14.46 6.30
C ALA A 99 -4.97 13.82 6.10
N GLY A 100 -3.91 14.62 6.24
CA GLY A 100 -2.55 14.26 5.90
C GLY A 100 -2.22 14.40 4.41
N SER A 101 -3.11 14.98 3.59
CA SER A 101 -2.91 15.20 2.15
C SER A 101 -1.97 16.38 1.86
N ASP A 102 -1.59 16.55 0.59
CA ASP A 102 -0.69 17.58 0.08
C ASP A 102 -1.49 18.78 -0.47
N PRO A 103 -1.43 19.95 0.17
CA PRO A 103 -2.21 21.13 -0.22
C PRO A 103 -1.85 21.75 -1.56
N LEU A 104 -0.84 21.22 -2.25
CA LEU A 104 -0.45 21.67 -3.57
C LEU A 104 -0.73 20.61 -4.65
N ASN A 105 -1.40 19.51 -4.32
CA ASN A 105 -1.65 18.40 -5.22
C ASN A 105 -3.06 17.84 -5.09
N GLN A 106 -3.85 18.02 -6.16
CA GLN A 106 -5.28 17.68 -6.19
C GLN A 106 -5.60 16.21 -5.90
N ASP A 107 -4.62 15.31 -6.02
CA ASP A 107 -4.73 13.86 -5.86
C ASP A 107 -3.43 13.37 -5.20
N SER A 108 -3.41 13.38 -3.87
CA SER A 108 -2.21 13.21 -3.05
C SER A 108 -1.61 11.82 -3.10
N ASP A 109 -2.46 10.79 -3.21
CA ASP A 109 -2.04 9.40 -3.29
C ASP A 109 -2.11 8.82 -4.70
N ALA A 110 -2.47 9.65 -5.67
CA ALA A 110 -2.34 9.37 -7.08
C ALA A 110 -3.27 8.22 -7.52
N ASP A 111 -4.47 8.15 -6.94
CA ASP A 111 -5.46 7.13 -7.22
C ASP A 111 -6.50 7.50 -8.29
N GLY A 112 -6.48 8.77 -8.73
CA GLY A 112 -7.38 9.32 -9.74
C GLY A 112 -8.63 9.97 -9.18
N ILE A 113 -8.80 10.02 -7.85
CA ILE A 113 -9.85 10.73 -7.14
C ILE A 113 -9.22 11.95 -6.47
N PHE A 114 -9.84 13.12 -6.62
CA PHE A 114 -9.35 14.30 -5.92
C PHE A 114 -9.54 14.20 -4.41
N ASP A 115 -8.61 14.71 -3.61
CA ASP A 115 -8.62 14.50 -2.16
C ASP A 115 -9.93 15.00 -1.51
N GLY A 116 -10.51 16.10 -2.01
CA GLY A 116 -11.81 16.62 -1.57
C GLY A 116 -13.03 15.77 -1.92
N ALA A 117 -12.88 14.83 -2.85
CA ALA A 117 -13.87 13.83 -3.19
C ALA A 117 -13.51 12.43 -2.65
N ASP A 118 -12.28 12.24 -2.18
CA ASP A 118 -11.78 10.95 -1.73
C ASP A 118 -12.04 10.73 -0.22
N GLN A 119 -12.44 9.51 0.10
CA GLN A 119 -12.57 9.05 1.47
C GLN A 119 -11.20 8.69 2.08
N TYR A 120 -10.20 8.36 1.25
CA TYR A 120 -8.88 7.89 1.69
C TYR A 120 -7.71 8.54 0.94
N PRO A 121 -7.55 9.89 0.98
CA PRO A 121 -6.63 10.67 0.11
C PRO A 121 -5.13 10.40 0.31
N VAL A 122 -4.78 9.45 1.18
CA VAL A 122 -3.43 9.04 1.53
C VAL A 122 -3.36 7.53 1.72
N SER A 123 -4.12 6.77 0.92
CA SER A 123 -4.18 5.31 0.97
C SER A 123 -2.97 4.66 0.29
N ARG A 124 -2.41 5.33 -0.72
CA ARG A 124 -1.21 4.90 -1.44
C ARG A 124 0.02 5.75 -1.09
N PHE A 125 1.19 5.14 -1.19
CA PHE A 125 2.47 5.83 -1.08
C PHE A 125 3.10 5.95 -2.47
N TYR A 126 2.83 7.07 -3.13
CA TYR A 126 3.41 7.40 -4.43
C TYR A 126 4.76 8.10 -4.26
N ILE A 127 5.77 7.62 -4.99
CA ILE A 127 7.16 8.08 -4.88
C ILE A 127 7.70 8.42 -6.26
N ARG A 128 8.01 9.71 -6.48
CA ARG A 128 8.71 10.22 -7.68
C ARG A 128 10.19 10.37 -7.39
N TRP A 129 10.97 9.33 -7.67
CA TRP A 129 12.37 9.27 -7.27
C TRP A 129 13.20 10.40 -7.91
N GLY A 130 13.93 11.16 -7.08
CA GLY A 130 14.78 12.26 -7.55
C GLY A 130 14.03 13.55 -7.88
N ASP A 131 12.72 13.63 -7.59
CA ASP A 131 11.95 14.86 -7.75
C ASP A 131 12.39 15.92 -6.72
N PRO A 132 12.97 17.06 -7.14
CA PRO A 132 13.54 18.05 -6.24
C PRO A 132 12.52 18.66 -5.27
N ASP A 133 11.23 18.62 -5.60
CA ASP A 133 10.17 19.15 -4.74
C ASP A 133 9.94 18.27 -3.50
N PHE A 134 10.32 17.00 -3.58
CA PHE A 134 10.10 16.02 -2.52
C PHE A 134 11.40 15.40 -1.98
N THR A 135 12.57 15.66 -2.59
CA THR A 135 13.85 15.12 -2.12
C THR A 135 14.61 16.10 -1.23
N GLU A 136 14.90 15.69 0.01
CA GLU A 136 15.84 16.36 0.90
C GLU A 136 17.14 15.54 1.01
N GLY A 137 18.13 15.91 0.20
CA GLY A 137 19.38 15.16 0.09
C GLY A 137 19.15 13.77 -0.51
N ASP A 138 19.28 12.73 0.31
CA ASP A 138 19.09 11.33 -0.11
C ASP A 138 17.75 10.73 0.35
N SER A 139 16.95 11.52 1.10
CA SER A 139 15.64 11.11 1.61
C SER A 139 14.50 11.76 0.82
N TYR A 140 13.37 11.08 0.77
CA TYR A 140 12.12 11.51 0.17
C TYR A 140 11.14 11.95 1.27
N ALA A 141 10.48 13.08 1.05
CA ALA A 141 9.74 13.81 2.07
C ALA A 141 8.35 14.25 1.59
N CYS A 142 7.66 13.45 0.78
CA CYS A 142 6.29 13.73 0.36
C CYS A 142 5.26 13.35 1.44
N THR A 143 3.97 13.52 1.12
CA THR A 143 2.86 12.93 1.85
C THR A 143 2.87 11.40 1.73
N ALA A 144 2.68 10.68 2.84
CA ALA A 144 2.67 9.23 2.86
C ALA A 144 1.59 8.71 3.81
N PRO A 145 1.06 7.50 3.56
CA PRO A 145 0.19 6.82 4.52
C PRO A 145 0.90 6.67 5.87
N SER A 146 0.14 6.61 6.97
CA SER A 146 0.70 6.50 8.33
C SER A 146 1.64 5.31 8.55
N TRP A 147 1.57 4.29 7.69
CA TRP A 147 2.47 3.14 7.71
C TRP A 147 3.77 3.34 6.92
N GLY A 148 3.88 4.35 6.06
CA GLY A 148 5.10 4.70 5.34
C GLY A 148 5.94 5.69 6.15
N LEU A 149 7.00 5.22 6.80
CA LEU A 149 7.84 6.07 7.67
C LEU A 149 8.79 6.96 6.89
N GLY A 150 9.14 6.56 5.67
CA GLY A 150 10.02 7.33 4.79
C GLY A 150 10.54 6.49 3.64
N ALA A 151 11.12 7.18 2.66
CA ALA A 151 11.75 6.56 1.52
C ALA A 151 13.10 7.24 1.24
N TYR A 152 14.13 6.49 0.88
CA TYR A 152 15.47 7.05 0.71
C TYR A 152 16.36 6.17 -0.19
N ARG A 153 17.42 6.76 -0.75
CA ARG A 153 18.44 6.00 -1.47
C ARG A 153 19.66 5.72 -0.61
N LEU A 154 20.33 4.61 -0.90
CA LEU A 154 21.72 4.39 -0.52
C LEU A 154 22.52 4.20 -1.80
N ASP A 155 23.51 5.05 -2.03
CA ASP A 155 24.27 5.12 -3.30
C ASP A 155 23.39 5.37 -4.54
N GLY A 156 23.99 5.25 -5.72
CA GLY A 156 23.41 5.74 -6.98
C GLY A 156 23.41 7.26 -7.05
N ALA A 157 22.57 7.82 -7.92
CA ALA A 157 22.43 9.27 -8.05
C ALA A 157 21.01 9.65 -8.50
N TRP A 158 20.60 10.86 -8.14
CA TRP A 158 19.38 11.46 -8.67
C TRP A 158 19.63 11.99 -10.09
N GLY A 159 18.77 11.61 -11.02
CA GLY A 159 18.63 12.22 -12.33
C GLY A 159 17.62 13.37 -12.28
N THR A 160 17.81 14.40 -13.11
CA THR A 160 16.95 15.59 -13.12
C THR A 160 16.17 15.77 -14.43
N ASN A 161 16.43 14.94 -15.44
CA ASN A 161 15.70 15.00 -16.71
C ASN A 161 15.78 13.66 -17.48
N PRO A 162 14.79 12.77 -17.31
CA PRO A 162 13.68 12.86 -16.34
C PRO A 162 14.16 12.73 -14.88
N VAL A 163 13.33 13.17 -13.94
CA VAL A 163 13.56 12.88 -12.52
C VAL A 163 13.59 11.38 -12.31
N SER A 164 14.65 10.89 -11.67
CA SER A 164 14.85 9.45 -11.46
C SER A 164 15.91 9.17 -10.41
N TRP A 165 15.95 7.93 -9.94
CA TRP A 165 17.16 7.33 -9.40
C TRP A 165 17.88 6.55 -10.48
N TYR A 166 19.19 6.70 -10.62
CA TYR A 166 19.98 5.92 -11.56
C TYR A 166 21.29 5.41 -10.98
N VAL A 167 21.71 4.25 -11.49
CA VAL A 167 23.04 3.69 -11.23
C VAL A 167 23.69 3.32 -12.57
N PRO A 168 24.84 3.94 -12.93
CA PRO A 168 25.49 3.66 -14.19
C PRO A 168 26.22 2.31 -14.15
N GLU A 169 26.47 1.73 -15.33
CA GLU A 169 27.19 0.45 -15.46
C GLU A 169 28.63 0.51 -14.91
N SER A 170 29.22 1.70 -14.85
CA SER A 170 30.57 1.91 -14.31
C SER A 170 30.68 1.65 -12.80
N GLU A 171 29.57 1.67 -12.06
CA GLU A 171 29.58 1.35 -10.63
C GLU A 171 29.75 -0.16 -10.41
N SER A 172 30.49 -0.51 -9.36
CA SER A 172 30.64 -1.92 -8.97
C SER A 172 29.28 -2.57 -8.73
N ASN A 173 29.19 -3.89 -8.95
CA ASN A 173 27.98 -4.65 -8.69
C ASN A 173 27.53 -4.52 -7.23
N ALA A 174 26.22 -4.62 -6.99
CA ALA A 174 25.60 -4.45 -5.67
C ALA A 174 25.79 -3.08 -5.02
N VAL A 175 25.97 -2.03 -5.83
CA VAL A 175 25.92 -0.63 -5.39
C VAL A 175 24.61 -0.02 -5.83
N GLY A 176 23.97 0.72 -4.92
CA GLY A 176 22.73 1.42 -5.18
C GLY A 176 21.49 0.65 -4.73
N SER A 177 20.72 1.26 -3.85
CA SER A 177 19.39 0.80 -3.46
C SER A 177 18.43 1.97 -3.21
N LEU A 178 17.14 1.67 -3.35
CA LEU A 178 16.02 2.46 -2.91
C LEU A 178 15.33 1.71 -1.78
N ASN A 179 15.07 2.41 -0.68
CA ASN A 179 14.55 1.85 0.55
C ASN A 179 13.26 2.56 0.92
N VAL A 180 12.30 1.80 1.44
CA VAL A 180 11.05 2.32 2.00
C VAL A 180 10.87 1.70 3.39
N ASP A 181 10.88 2.56 4.41
CA ASP A 181 10.70 2.17 5.81
C ASP A 181 9.21 2.08 6.14
N LEU A 182 8.85 1.03 6.87
CA LEU A 182 7.46 0.69 7.20
C LEU A 182 7.22 0.69 8.70
N ASP A 183 6.11 1.29 9.14
CA ASP A 183 5.60 1.13 10.50
C ASP A 183 4.80 -0.17 10.62
N ARG A 184 5.48 -1.21 11.11
CA ARG A 184 4.87 -2.53 11.34
C ARG A 184 3.93 -2.57 12.55
N ALA A 185 3.77 -1.48 13.30
CA ALA A 185 2.69 -1.35 14.28
C ALA A 185 1.35 -1.00 13.62
N GLN A 186 1.38 -0.31 12.47
CA GLN A 186 0.19 0.08 11.70
C GLN A 186 -0.07 -0.86 10.53
N LEU A 187 0.98 -1.41 9.91
CA LEU A 187 0.89 -2.25 8.73
C LEU A 187 1.10 -3.72 9.09
N THR A 188 0.02 -4.50 9.02
CA THR A 188 0.07 -5.97 9.12
C THR A 188 -0.32 -6.66 7.82
N ASN A 189 -0.92 -5.92 6.91
CA ASN A 189 -1.47 -6.36 5.63
C ASN A 189 -0.36 -6.69 4.64
N ASN A 190 -0.74 -7.29 3.51
CA ASN A 190 0.15 -7.38 2.37
C ASN A 190 0.15 -6.03 1.62
N LEU A 191 1.19 -5.82 0.82
CA LEU A 191 1.30 -4.64 -0.04
C LEU A 191 1.41 -5.10 -1.49
N VAL A 192 1.12 -4.19 -2.40
CA VAL A 192 1.71 -4.18 -3.74
C VAL A 192 2.79 -3.11 -3.78
N TYR A 193 3.88 -3.40 -4.49
CA TYR A 193 4.87 -2.42 -4.89
C TYR A 193 4.98 -2.39 -6.42
N ALA A 194 4.42 -1.35 -7.03
CA ALA A 194 4.61 -1.08 -8.44
C ALA A 194 5.92 -0.30 -8.64
N VAL A 195 6.74 -0.71 -9.60
CA VAL A 195 8.02 -0.08 -9.91
C VAL A 195 8.10 0.25 -11.39
N HIS A 196 8.27 1.53 -11.71
CA HIS A 196 8.50 2.00 -13.07
C HIS A 196 10.01 2.19 -13.29
N TYR A 197 10.59 1.38 -14.17
CA TYR A 197 12.03 1.34 -14.38
C TYR A 197 12.42 1.34 -15.87
N LEU A 198 13.68 1.65 -16.14
CA LEU A 198 14.36 1.38 -17.41
C LEU A 198 15.59 0.50 -17.15
N SER A 199 15.77 -0.54 -17.97
CA SER A 199 16.94 -1.44 -17.95
C SER A 199 17.66 -1.49 -19.29
N THR A 200 18.93 -1.87 -19.25
CA THR A 200 19.64 -2.41 -20.42
C THR A 200 19.75 -3.94 -20.36
N SER A 201 20.09 -4.59 -21.48
CA SER A 201 20.05 -6.07 -21.63
C SER A 201 20.91 -6.89 -20.65
N ASN A 202 21.82 -6.29 -19.88
CA ASN A 202 22.63 -6.97 -18.86
C ASN A 202 22.33 -6.50 -17.43
N SER A 203 21.23 -5.78 -17.24
CA SER A 203 20.89 -5.17 -15.97
C SER A 203 20.04 -6.09 -15.12
N SER A 204 20.22 -6.00 -13.80
CA SER A 204 19.42 -6.78 -12.86
C SER A 204 19.03 -5.99 -11.63
N LEU A 205 17.74 -6.05 -11.29
CA LEU A 205 17.10 -5.37 -10.18
C LEU A 205 16.40 -6.42 -9.33
N TYR A 206 16.47 -6.28 -8.01
CA TYR A 206 15.94 -7.26 -7.07
C TYR A 206 15.21 -6.56 -5.95
N LEU A 207 14.26 -7.25 -5.34
CA LEU A 207 13.54 -6.78 -4.16
C LEU A 207 13.84 -7.70 -2.98
N ALA A 208 14.46 -7.14 -1.95
CA ALA A 208 14.69 -7.78 -0.66
C ALA A 208 13.77 -7.17 0.42
N LEU A 209 13.62 -7.90 1.52
CA LEU A 209 12.98 -7.42 2.74
C LEU A 209 14.01 -7.43 3.87
N LEU A 210 14.17 -6.30 4.55
CA LEU A 210 15.08 -6.15 5.69
C LEU A 210 14.31 -5.91 6.98
N ASP A 211 14.92 -6.24 8.12
CA ASP A 211 14.43 -5.85 9.44
C ASP A 211 14.82 -4.41 9.79
N THR A 212 14.38 -3.93 10.96
CA THR A 212 14.65 -2.56 11.45
C THR A 212 16.13 -2.26 11.67
N ASN A 213 17.01 -3.28 11.68
CA ASN A 213 18.46 -3.11 11.81
C ASN A 213 19.18 -3.22 10.46
N GLY A 214 18.43 -3.34 9.36
CA GLY A 214 18.96 -3.57 8.01
C GLY A 214 19.45 -5.00 7.77
N ALA A 215 19.13 -5.95 8.64
CA ALA A 215 19.46 -7.35 8.41
C ALA A 215 18.44 -7.99 7.46
N SER A 216 18.91 -8.83 6.54
CA SER A 216 18.04 -9.49 5.57
C SER A 216 17.07 -10.46 6.22
N VAL A 217 15.78 -10.26 5.96
CA VAL A 217 14.69 -11.22 6.23
C VAL A 217 14.46 -12.08 4.99
N VAL A 218 14.50 -11.46 3.81
CA VAL A 218 14.44 -12.10 2.50
C VAL A 218 15.48 -11.44 1.59
N ASP A 219 16.46 -12.20 1.11
CA ASP A 219 17.53 -11.67 0.26
C ASP A 219 17.05 -11.29 -1.15
N ASP A 220 16.03 -12.01 -1.64
CA ASP A 220 15.43 -11.79 -2.96
C ASP A 220 14.05 -12.47 -2.97
N LEU A 221 13.00 -11.67 -3.18
CA LEU A 221 11.63 -12.14 -3.19
C LEU A 221 11.22 -12.72 -4.56
N TYR A 222 11.83 -12.23 -5.64
CA TYR A 222 11.28 -12.38 -6.99
C TYR A 222 12.26 -12.85 -8.06
N GLY A 223 13.56 -12.88 -7.78
CA GLY A 223 14.57 -12.99 -8.82
C GLY A 223 14.82 -11.64 -9.49
N ASN A 224 15.48 -11.67 -10.65
CA ASN A 224 15.67 -10.47 -11.44
C ASN A 224 14.33 -9.94 -11.95
N LEU A 225 13.95 -8.75 -11.49
CA LEU A 225 12.71 -8.06 -11.84
C LEU A 225 12.68 -7.55 -13.29
N MET A 226 13.84 -7.54 -13.96
CA MET A 226 13.99 -6.89 -15.26
C MET A 226 13.70 -7.84 -16.42
N ALA A 227 12.85 -7.39 -17.36
CA ALA A 227 12.59 -8.07 -18.62
C ALA A 227 13.65 -7.79 -19.74
N GLY A 228 14.60 -6.88 -19.52
CA GLY A 228 15.66 -6.54 -20.50
C GLY A 228 15.17 -5.79 -21.75
N SER A 229 14.08 -5.02 -21.64
CA SER A 229 13.32 -4.43 -22.75
C SER A 229 13.97 -3.21 -23.43
N ASN A 230 14.98 -2.57 -22.81
CA ASN A 230 15.51 -1.26 -23.25
C ASN A 230 14.42 -0.18 -23.40
N ALA A 231 13.28 -0.36 -22.74
CA ALA A 231 12.15 0.56 -22.73
C ALA A 231 11.67 0.75 -21.28
N PRO A 232 11.16 1.94 -20.92
CA PRO A 232 10.50 2.12 -19.63
C PRO A 232 9.39 1.07 -19.47
N THR A 233 9.40 0.37 -18.34
CA THR A 233 8.54 -0.78 -18.05
C THR A 233 8.05 -0.69 -16.61
N ILE A 234 6.81 -1.09 -16.39
CA ILE A 234 6.23 -1.22 -15.05
C ILE A 234 6.19 -2.69 -14.67
N VAL A 235 6.61 -2.99 -13.44
CA VAL A 235 6.41 -4.31 -12.81
C VAL A 235 5.56 -4.13 -11.55
N LEU A 236 4.64 -5.08 -11.32
CA LEU A 236 3.82 -5.15 -10.11
C LEU A 236 4.35 -6.27 -9.22
N LEU A 237 4.52 -5.97 -7.94
CA LEU A 237 5.13 -6.88 -6.97
C LEU A 237 4.22 -7.01 -5.75
N GLY A 238 3.52 -8.13 -5.62
CA GLY A 238 2.85 -8.50 -4.37
C GLY A 238 3.86 -8.79 -3.25
N VAL A 239 3.92 -7.93 -2.24
CA VAL A 239 4.79 -8.07 -1.08
C VAL A 239 3.97 -8.68 0.06
N PRO A 240 4.12 -9.98 0.35
CA PRO A 240 3.22 -10.67 1.26
C PRO A 240 3.70 -10.50 2.71
N LEU A 241 3.73 -9.25 3.17
CA LEU A 241 4.30 -8.82 4.44
C LEU A 241 3.64 -9.49 5.65
N ALA A 242 2.39 -9.96 5.54
CA ALA A 242 1.73 -10.72 6.59
C ALA A 242 2.53 -11.96 7.02
N TYR A 243 3.35 -12.53 6.13
CA TYR A 243 4.22 -13.67 6.44
C TYR A 243 5.65 -13.31 6.85
N PHE A 244 6.03 -12.04 6.70
CA PHE A 244 7.35 -11.53 7.05
C PHE A 244 7.21 -10.53 8.20
N THR A 245 6.80 -11.01 9.38
CA THR A 245 6.44 -10.16 10.52
C THR A 245 7.58 -9.26 11.02
N ASN A 246 8.84 -9.64 10.76
CA ASN A 246 10.02 -8.87 11.13
C ASN A 246 10.53 -7.95 10.01
N ALA A 247 9.97 -8.06 8.79
CA ALA A 247 10.33 -7.16 7.70
C ALA A 247 9.75 -5.77 7.99
N ALA A 248 10.61 -4.76 7.92
CA ALA A 248 10.27 -3.37 8.16
C ALA A 248 10.79 -2.44 7.05
N VAL A 249 11.58 -2.95 6.11
CA VAL A 249 12.11 -2.16 4.98
C VAL A 249 11.95 -2.93 3.68
N LEU A 250 11.36 -2.30 2.67
CA LEU A 250 11.45 -2.77 1.29
C LEU A 250 12.75 -2.26 0.69
N HIS A 251 13.59 -3.17 0.22
CA HIS A 251 14.92 -2.87 -0.28
C HIS A 251 15.02 -3.24 -1.76
N LEU A 252 14.81 -2.25 -2.64
CA LEU A 252 14.96 -2.40 -4.07
C LEU A 252 16.41 -2.11 -4.45
N PHE A 253 17.16 -3.09 -4.91
CA PHE A 253 18.60 -2.96 -5.11
C PHE A 253 19.08 -3.46 -6.46
N ARG A 254 20.11 -2.79 -6.97
CA ARG A 254 20.78 -3.17 -8.20
C ARG A 254 21.70 -4.36 -7.97
N GLY A 255 21.60 -5.39 -8.80
CA GLY A 255 22.65 -6.41 -8.90
C GLY A 255 23.76 -6.02 -9.87
N ALA A 256 23.42 -5.78 -11.14
CA ALA A 256 24.38 -5.51 -12.22
C ALA A 256 23.80 -4.60 -13.31
N GLY A 257 24.66 -4.11 -14.22
CA GLY A 257 24.28 -3.31 -15.39
C GLY A 257 23.91 -1.87 -15.07
N ALA A 258 23.22 -1.17 -15.96
CA ALA A 258 22.75 0.20 -15.74
C ALA A 258 21.25 0.20 -15.46
N ILE A 259 20.83 0.87 -14.40
CA ILE A 259 19.42 0.88 -13.98
C ILE A 259 18.97 2.30 -13.76
N THR A 260 17.73 2.57 -14.16
CA THR A 260 17.02 3.79 -13.83
C THR A 260 15.65 3.40 -13.27
N VAL A 261 15.26 4.00 -12.15
CA VAL A 261 13.92 3.86 -11.55
C VAL A 261 13.32 5.26 -11.50
N TYR A 262 12.14 5.41 -12.07
CA TYR A 262 11.43 6.68 -12.15
C TYR A 262 10.48 6.83 -10.97
N GLU A 263 9.64 5.83 -10.77
CA GLU A 263 8.50 5.91 -9.84
C GLU A 263 8.37 4.61 -9.05
N GLY A 264 7.92 4.76 -7.81
CA GLY A 264 7.44 3.69 -6.96
C GLY A 264 6.02 3.99 -6.50
N LEU A 265 5.18 2.98 -6.37
CA LEU A 265 3.87 3.11 -5.75
C LEU A 265 3.62 1.92 -4.85
N LEU A 266 3.28 2.19 -3.58
CA LEU A 266 2.91 1.17 -2.64
C LEU A 266 1.47 1.35 -2.18
N TYR A 267 0.73 0.27 -2.06
CA TYR A 267 -0.63 0.29 -1.51
C TYR A 267 -0.93 -1.03 -0.81
N ILE A 268 -1.88 -0.98 0.12
CA ILE A 268 -2.38 -2.18 0.79
C ILE A 268 -3.26 -2.95 -0.18
N ASP A 269 -2.99 -4.25 -0.25
CA ASP A 269 -3.77 -5.22 -1.01
C ASP A 269 -3.76 -6.50 -0.18
N GLU A 270 -4.89 -6.88 0.36
CA GLU A 270 -4.99 -7.96 1.33
C GLU A 270 -4.85 -9.34 0.69
N ASP A 271 -5.41 -9.52 -0.50
CA ASP A 271 -5.50 -10.83 -1.17
C ASP A 271 -4.48 -11.03 -2.30
N LEU A 272 -3.71 -9.99 -2.61
CA LEU A 272 -2.65 -9.95 -3.61
C LEU A 272 -3.15 -10.16 -5.04
N ASP A 273 -4.34 -9.65 -5.33
CA ASP A 273 -4.89 -9.63 -6.69
C ASP A 273 -4.51 -8.36 -7.49
N PHE A 274 -3.85 -7.40 -6.84
CA PHE A 274 -3.40 -6.09 -7.34
C PHE A 274 -4.42 -4.95 -7.30
N LEU A 275 -5.61 -5.15 -6.75
CA LEU A 275 -6.52 -4.06 -6.43
C LEU A 275 -6.33 -3.62 -4.97
N ASP A 276 -6.36 -2.31 -4.74
CA ASP A 276 -6.55 -1.81 -3.38
C ASP A 276 -8.04 -1.76 -3.02
N ALA A 277 -8.33 -1.57 -1.74
CA ALA A 277 -9.69 -1.54 -1.21
C ALA A 277 -10.60 -0.52 -1.94
N GLU A 278 -10.05 0.57 -2.47
CA GLU A 278 -10.81 1.58 -3.21
C GLU A 278 -11.13 1.11 -4.64
N ALA A 279 -10.15 0.56 -5.37
CA ALA A 279 -10.36 -0.02 -6.69
C ALA A 279 -11.35 -1.19 -6.64
N GLU A 280 -11.30 -2.01 -5.60
CA GLU A 280 -12.28 -3.08 -5.39
C GLU A 280 -13.67 -2.55 -5.06
N ARG A 281 -13.76 -1.51 -4.24
CA ARG A 281 -15.05 -0.86 -3.96
C ARG A 281 -15.69 -0.33 -5.24
N GLN A 282 -14.88 0.19 -6.17
CA GLN A 282 -15.33 0.63 -7.49
C GLN A 282 -15.71 -0.56 -8.40
N ALA A 283 -14.96 -1.66 -8.33
CA ALA A 283 -15.25 -2.89 -9.06
C ALA A 283 -16.47 -3.66 -8.51
N GLY A 284 -16.82 -3.43 -7.24
CA GLY A 284 -17.81 -4.21 -6.50
C GLY A 284 -17.30 -5.58 -6.07
N THR A 285 -15.99 -5.69 -5.84
CA THR A 285 -15.27 -6.93 -5.47
C THR A 285 -14.88 -6.91 -3.99
N SER A 286 -14.15 -7.92 -3.51
CA SER A 286 -13.90 -8.17 -2.09
C SER A 286 -12.42 -8.22 -1.77
N ASP A 287 -11.99 -7.35 -0.85
CA ASP A 287 -10.63 -7.18 -0.27
C ASP A 287 -10.05 -8.38 0.48
N TYR A 288 -10.57 -9.56 0.25
CA TYR A 288 -10.17 -10.79 0.92
C TYR A 288 -10.30 -11.99 -0.02
N SER A 289 -10.56 -11.76 -1.30
CA SER A 289 -10.90 -12.78 -2.27
C SER A 289 -10.56 -12.32 -3.68
N TRP A 290 -9.38 -12.75 -4.16
CA TRP A 290 -8.86 -12.43 -5.50
C TRP A 290 -9.80 -12.74 -6.68
N ASP A 291 -10.84 -13.56 -6.47
CA ASP A 291 -11.90 -13.92 -7.42
C ASP A 291 -13.24 -13.94 -6.67
N THR A 292 -13.85 -12.76 -6.53
CA THR A 292 -15.07 -12.55 -5.73
C THR A 292 -16.26 -13.38 -6.25
N ASP A 293 -16.37 -13.56 -7.56
CA ASP A 293 -17.49 -14.31 -8.17
C ASP A 293 -17.19 -15.80 -8.40
N GLY A 294 -15.94 -16.23 -8.15
CA GLY A 294 -15.51 -17.61 -8.22
C GLY A 294 -15.48 -18.18 -9.64
N ASN A 295 -15.35 -17.32 -10.65
CA ASN A 295 -15.43 -17.71 -12.06
C ASN A 295 -14.07 -18.20 -12.62
N GLY A 296 -13.00 -18.08 -11.83
CA GLY A 296 -11.62 -18.45 -12.17
C GLY A 296 -10.81 -17.36 -12.86
N VAL A 297 -11.30 -16.12 -12.89
CA VAL A 297 -10.61 -14.92 -13.41
C VAL A 297 -10.52 -13.92 -12.26
N SER A 298 -9.33 -13.38 -12.00
CA SER A 298 -9.19 -12.41 -10.90
C SER A 298 -10.03 -11.16 -11.09
N ASP A 299 -10.39 -10.55 -9.97
CA ASP A 299 -11.10 -9.29 -9.94
C ASP A 299 -10.28 -8.19 -10.65
N TYR A 300 -8.97 -8.11 -10.40
CA TYR A 300 -8.06 -7.26 -11.19
C TYR A 300 -8.12 -7.50 -12.70
N ALA A 301 -8.06 -8.77 -13.15
CA ALA A 301 -8.12 -9.05 -14.58
C ALA A 301 -9.47 -8.62 -15.18
N GLN A 302 -10.58 -8.88 -14.48
CA GLN A 302 -11.92 -8.45 -14.89
C GLN A 302 -12.04 -6.92 -14.95
N TRP A 303 -11.44 -6.22 -13.99
CA TRP A 303 -11.40 -4.76 -13.94
C TRP A 303 -10.58 -4.17 -15.10
N MET A 304 -9.40 -4.73 -15.38
CA MET A 304 -8.56 -4.34 -16.52
C MET A 304 -9.26 -4.57 -17.87
N PHE A 305 -10.03 -5.65 -18.03
CA PHE A 305 -10.84 -5.86 -19.25
C PHE A 305 -11.93 -4.80 -19.44
N SER A 306 -12.48 -4.30 -18.33
CA SER A 306 -13.60 -3.35 -18.33
C SER A 306 -13.14 -1.91 -18.51
N ASN A 307 -11.97 -1.54 -17.95
CA ASN A 307 -11.45 -0.18 -17.91
C ASN A 307 -10.26 0.09 -18.87
N GLY A 308 -9.67 -0.95 -19.47
CA GLY A 308 -8.50 -0.82 -20.36
C GLY A 308 -7.20 -0.51 -19.59
N THR A 309 -6.15 -0.07 -20.30
CA THR A 309 -4.84 0.30 -19.69
C THR A 309 -4.86 1.65 -18.97
N ASN A 310 -6.01 2.33 -18.90
CA ASN A 310 -6.17 3.55 -18.12
C ASN A 310 -6.28 3.27 -16.60
N GLY A 311 -6.23 1.99 -16.21
CA GLY A 311 -6.16 1.53 -14.83
C GLY A 311 -4.76 1.12 -14.39
N LEU A 312 -3.70 1.60 -15.05
CA LEU A 312 -2.36 1.38 -14.51
C LEU A 312 -2.23 2.06 -13.13
N PRO A 313 -1.42 1.51 -12.22
CA PRO A 313 -1.30 2.03 -10.86
C PRO A 313 -0.78 3.47 -10.78
N PHE A 314 -0.08 3.96 -11.81
CA PHE A 314 0.48 5.30 -11.82
C PHE A 314 -0.47 6.28 -12.53
N PRO A 315 -0.71 7.48 -11.98
CA PRO A 315 -1.53 8.49 -12.62
C PRO A 315 -1.00 8.82 -14.00
N ASP A 316 -1.88 8.90 -14.99
CA ASP A 316 -1.57 9.50 -16.28
C ASP A 316 -1.19 10.96 -16.04
N GLY A 317 0.12 11.25 -16.08
CA GLY A 317 0.75 12.42 -15.46
C GLY A 317 -0.06 13.72 -15.50
N GLY A 318 -0.60 14.10 -14.35
CA GLY A 318 -1.15 15.43 -14.10
C GLY A 318 -0.03 16.47 -14.11
N GLY A 319 0.35 16.95 -15.30
CA GLY A 319 1.42 17.93 -15.43
C GLY A 319 1.91 18.15 -16.85
N GLY A 320 1.07 18.74 -17.70
CA GLY A 320 1.50 19.59 -18.83
C GLY A 320 2.68 19.09 -19.68
N GLY A 321 2.61 17.88 -20.21
CA GLY A 321 3.61 17.40 -21.16
C GLY A 321 3.05 16.22 -21.94
N GLY A 322 2.49 16.50 -23.13
CA GLY A 322 1.99 15.48 -24.04
C GLY A 322 3.08 14.50 -24.48
N GLY A 323 3.34 13.50 -23.66
CA GLY A 323 4.00 12.27 -23.99
C GLY A 323 2.94 11.19 -23.96
N SER A 324 2.30 10.95 -25.10
CA SER A 324 1.54 9.74 -25.36
C SER A 324 2.39 8.54 -24.93
N THR A 325 2.14 8.01 -23.73
CA THR A 325 2.54 6.65 -23.37
C THR A 325 1.55 5.77 -24.15
N ASN A 326 1.85 5.57 -25.43
CA ASN A 326 1.29 4.45 -26.17
C ASN A 326 1.79 3.19 -25.47
N ASN A 327 1.11 2.82 -24.38
CA ASN A 327 1.27 1.56 -23.67
C ASN A 327 0.56 0.47 -24.47
N THR A 328 0.87 0.39 -25.76
CA THR A 328 0.29 -0.56 -26.72
C THR A 328 1.07 -1.86 -26.77
N ASP A 329 2.21 -1.97 -26.07
CA ASP A 329 3.01 -3.19 -26.03
C ASP A 329 3.03 -3.74 -24.60
N GLY A 330 2.21 -4.78 -24.37
CA GLY A 330 2.02 -5.46 -23.09
C GLY A 330 3.31 -5.89 -22.40
N GLY A 331 3.79 -5.04 -21.49
CA GLY A 331 5.01 -5.23 -20.70
C GLY A 331 4.81 -5.48 -19.20
N THR A 332 3.58 -5.74 -18.72
CA THR A 332 3.37 -6.28 -17.37
C THR A 332 3.77 -7.76 -17.39
N SER A 333 5.07 -8.04 -17.30
CA SER A 333 5.55 -9.38 -17.01
C SER A 333 5.63 -9.52 -15.49
N ALA A 334 4.66 -10.23 -14.89
CA ALA A 334 4.78 -10.72 -13.53
C ALA A 334 6.17 -11.35 -13.35
N PRO A 335 6.97 -10.91 -12.37
CA PRO A 335 8.20 -11.62 -12.07
C PRO A 335 7.82 -13.05 -11.66
N THR A 336 8.52 -14.04 -12.22
CA THR A 336 8.20 -15.46 -12.05
C THR A 336 8.54 -16.01 -10.66
N GLY A 337 8.79 -15.13 -9.69
CA GLY A 337 9.43 -15.46 -8.43
C GLY A 337 8.53 -15.97 -7.31
N LEU A 338 7.21 -15.74 -7.39
CA LEU A 338 6.23 -16.23 -6.41
C LEU A 338 5.26 -17.25 -7.03
N ILE A 339 5.12 -18.39 -6.35
CA ILE A 339 4.06 -19.36 -6.62
C ILE A 339 3.17 -19.51 -5.38
N PHE A 340 1.86 -19.45 -5.58
CA PHE A 340 0.84 -19.63 -4.56
C PHE A 340 0.21 -21.02 -4.67
N VAL A 341 -0.05 -21.62 -3.52
CA VAL A 341 -0.79 -22.88 -3.38
C VAL A 341 -1.96 -22.63 -2.44
N ASP A 342 -3.17 -22.79 -2.94
CA ASP A 342 -4.40 -22.67 -2.18
C ASP A 342 -5.32 -23.85 -2.47
N LYS A 343 -5.65 -24.62 -1.44
CA LYS A 343 -6.50 -25.80 -1.59
C LYS A 343 -7.97 -25.44 -1.86
N ALA A 344 -8.44 -24.32 -1.32
CA ALA A 344 -9.84 -23.91 -1.39
C ALA A 344 -10.20 -23.46 -2.80
N ILE A 345 -9.36 -22.61 -3.40
CA ILE A 345 -9.65 -21.94 -4.68
C ILE A 345 -8.71 -22.36 -5.82
N GLY A 346 -7.59 -23.01 -5.51
CA GLY A 346 -6.60 -23.38 -6.51
C GLY A 346 -7.04 -24.49 -7.47
N SER A 347 -6.37 -24.53 -8.62
CA SER A 347 -6.63 -25.47 -9.71
C SER A 347 -5.34 -25.92 -10.41
N PRO A 348 -5.28 -27.19 -10.88
CA PRO A 348 -4.12 -27.69 -11.64
C PRO A 348 -3.89 -26.92 -12.95
N MET A 349 -4.96 -26.34 -13.52
CA MET A 349 -4.91 -25.59 -14.78
C MET A 349 -4.30 -24.19 -14.62
N LEU A 350 -4.22 -23.69 -13.39
CA LEU A 350 -3.67 -22.37 -13.12
C LEU A 350 -2.14 -22.41 -13.08
N THR A 351 -1.45 -21.30 -13.32
CA THR A 351 0.03 -21.23 -13.34
C THR A 351 0.62 -21.32 -11.95
N GLY A 352 -0.13 -20.95 -10.91
CA GLY A 352 0.38 -20.74 -9.56
C GLY A 352 0.84 -19.31 -9.32
N ARG A 353 0.87 -18.44 -10.32
CA ARG A 353 1.33 -17.05 -10.18
C ARG A 353 0.23 -16.15 -9.62
N ALA A 354 0.62 -14.98 -9.11
CA ALA A 354 -0.33 -13.90 -8.81
C ALA A 354 -1.12 -13.54 -10.10
N PRO A 355 -2.43 -13.30 -10.01
CA PRO A 355 -3.28 -13.26 -11.17
C PRO A 355 -3.22 -11.90 -11.89
N GLU A 356 -2.20 -11.73 -12.74
CA GLU A 356 -1.96 -10.41 -13.35
C GLU A 356 -2.86 -10.08 -14.54
N VAL A 357 -3.11 -10.92 -15.55
CA VAL A 357 -3.92 -10.40 -16.70
C VAL A 357 -4.73 -11.45 -17.46
N ARG A 358 -4.37 -12.75 -17.47
CA ARG A 358 -4.97 -13.68 -18.44
C ARG A 358 -5.18 -15.10 -17.92
N GLY A 359 -6.46 -15.45 -17.71
CA GLY A 359 -7.13 -16.73 -18.08
C GLY A 359 -6.55 -18.07 -17.59
N SER A 360 -5.45 -18.06 -16.86
CA SER A 360 -4.82 -19.21 -16.23
C SER A 360 -3.92 -18.83 -15.06
N ASP A 361 -3.84 -17.56 -14.65
CA ASP A 361 -3.06 -17.18 -13.47
C ASP A 361 -3.92 -17.32 -12.21
N GLY A 362 -3.28 -17.63 -11.08
CA GLY A 362 -3.95 -17.98 -9.82
C GLY A 362 -3.34 -19.22 -9.15
N PRO A 363 -3.74 -19.54 -7.91
CA PRO A 363 -3.02 -20.51 -7.07
C PRO A 363 -3.14 -21.95 -7.58
N LYS A 364 -2.07 -22.73 -7.39
CA LYS A 364 -2.11 -24.18 -7.55
C LYS A 364 -2.96 -24.82 -6.45
N LYS A 365 -3.62 -25.94 -6.76
CA LYS A 365 -4.50 -26.62 -5.79
C LYS A 365 -3.73 -27.42 -4.75
N THR A 366 -2.61 -27.98 -5.17
CA THR A 366 -1.78 -28.89 -4.37
C THR A 366 -0.35 -28.36 -4.26
N ILE A 367 0.34 -28.75 -3.19
CA ILE A 367 1.75 -28.45 -2.94
C ILE A 367 2.61 -29.05 -4.05
N SER A 368 2.30 -30.28 -4.50
CA SER A 368 3.05 -30.93 -5.59
C SER A 368 2.97 -30.15 -6.89
N GLU A 369 1.79 -29.62 -7.23
CA GLU A 369 1.60 -28.75 -8.40
C GLU A 369 2.35 -27.42 -8.22
N GLY A 370 2.32 -26.83 -7.02
CA GLY A 370 3.06 -25.61 -6.70
C GLY A 370 4.57 -25.78 -6.81
N LEU A 371 5.11 -26.86 -6.25
CA LEU A 371 6.54 -27.21 -6.34
C LEU A 371 6.97 -27.45 -7.79
N SER A 372 6.10 -28.05 -8.60
CA SER A 372 6.37 -28.31 -10.02
C SER A 372 6.34 -27.01 -10.84
N ALA A 373 5.40 -26.11 -10.55
CA ALA A 373 5.34 -24.80 -11.17
C ALA A 373 6.56 -23.94 -10.80
N ALA A 374 6.92 -23.92 -9.52
CA ALA A 374 8.09 -23.18 -9.05
C ALA A 374 9.39 -23.64 -9.74
N GLU A 375 9.55 -24.94 -9.95
CA GLU A 375 10.71 -25.47 -10.66
C GLU A 375 10.70 -25.15 -12.17
N GLN A 376 9.53 -25.19 -12.81
CA GLN A 376 9.39 -24.83 -14.23
C GLN A 376 9.64 -23.35 -14.49
N ASP A 377 9.18 -22.50 -13.57
CA ASP A 377 9.21 -21.05 -13.70
C ASP A 377 10.48 -20.42 -13.10
N GLY A 378 11.32 -21.23 -12.45
CA GLY A 378 12.48 -20.74 -11.70
C GLY A 378 12.09 -19.85 -10.53
N ALA A 379 10.94 -20.09 -9.91
CA ALA A 379 10.44 -19.29 -8.79
C ALA A 379 11.33 -19.49 -7.55
N HIS A 380 11.49 -18.41 -6.79
CA HIS A 380 12.34 -18.37 -5.61
C HIS A 380 11.54 -18.58 -4.32
N THR A 381 10.22 -18.36 -4.35
CA THR A 381 9.34 -18.51 -3.20
C THR A 381 8.04 -19.23 -3.54
N LEU A 382 7.63 -20.14 -2.67
CA LEU A 382 6.35 -20.84 -2.69
C LEU A 382 5.55 -20.49 -1.44
N ILE A 383 4.36 -19.93 -1.61
CA ILE A 383 3.43 -19.55 -0.54
C ILE A 383 2.32 -20.59 -0.48
N ILE A 384 2.21 -21.30 0.63
CA ILE A 384 1.20 -22.33 0.88
C ILE A 384 0.16 -21.75 1.83
N LYS A 385 -1.05 -21.53 1.33
CA LYS A 385 -2.20 -21.04 2.09
C LYS A 385 -2.64 -22.06 3.16
N THR A 386 -3.42 -21.62 4.15
CA THR A 386 -3.94 -22.54 5.19
C THR A 386 -4.78 -23.66 4.56
N GLY A 387 -4.51 -24.90 4.97
CA GLY A 387 -5.25 -26.04 4.44
C GLY A 387 -4.74 -27.38 4.92
N ALA A 388 -5.59 -28.40 4.78
CA ALA A 388 -5.17 -29.78 4.96
C ALA A 388 -4.78 -30.37 3.60
N TYR A 389 -3.50 -30.28 3.26
CA TYR A 389 -2.91 -30.90 2.08
C TYR A 389 -2.67 -32.37 2.43
N GLY A 390 -3.04 -33.28 1.53
CA GLY A 390 -2.93 -34.72 1.79
C GLY A 390 -1.66 -35.28 1.18
N GLU A 391 -0.57 -34.54 1.27
CA GLU A 391 0.65 -34.74 0.50
C GLU A 391 1.87 -34.27 1.29
N ASP A 392 2.98 -34.97 1.09
CA ASP A 392 4.24 -34.61 1.73
C ASP A 392 4.88 -33.40 1.03
N LEU A 393 5.45 -32.49 1.81
CA LEU A 393 6.27 -31.39 1.31
C LEU A 393 7.71 -31.89 1.05
N ASP A 394 8.05 -32.23 -0.19
CA ASP A 394 9.40 -32.66 -0.58
C ASP A 394 10.25 -31.52 -1.16
N LEU A 395 11.19 -31.01 -0.35
CA LEU A 395 12.11 -29.92 -0.71
C LEU A 395 13.50 -30.40 -1.10
N ARG A 396 13.74 -31.71 -1.20
CA ARG A 396 15.08 -32.23 -1.47
C ARG A 396 15.58 -31.76 -2.84
N GLY A 397 16.73 -31.08 -2.84
CA GLY A 397 17.36 -30.57 -4.06
C GLY A 397 16.67 -29.35 -4.67
N LYS A 398 15.70 -28.74 -3.97
CA LYS A 398 15.00 -27.53 -4.43
C LYS A 398 15.63 -26.29 -3.79
N HIS A 399 15.91 -25.28 -4.61
CA HIS A 399 16.39 -23.97 -4.18
C HIS A 399 15.19 -23.01 -4.11
N LEU A 400 14.32 -23.24 -3.12
CA LEU A 400 13.02 -22.61 -2.99
C LEU A 400 12.75 -22.25 -1.53
N ARG A 401 12.35 -21.00 -1.28
CA ARG A 401 11.81 -20.59 0.02
C ARG A 401 10.36 -21.04 0.11
N VAL A 402 9.97 -21.68 1.20
CA VAL A 402 8.57 -22.04 1.45
C VAL A 402 8.02 -21.19 2.58
N VAL A 403 6.90 -20.53 2.32
CA VAL A 403 6.14 -19.72 3.27
C VAL A 403 4.81 -20.43 3.53
N ILE A 404 4.44 -20.60 4.79
CA ILE A 404 3.21 -21.29 5.20
C ILE A 404 2.29 -20.29 5.88
N GLU A 405 1.10 -20.11 5.34
CA GLU A 405 0.03 -19.35 5.99
C GLU A 405 -0.75 -20.23 6.94
N GLY A 406 -0.76 -19.84 8.22
CA GLY A 406 -1.62 -20.42 9.25
C GLY A 406 -1.43 -21.94 9.42
N ASN A 407 -2.53 -22.69 9.46
CA ASN A 407 -2.49 -24.11 9.81
C ASN A 407 -2.44 -24.98 8.55
N VAL A 408 -1.24 -25.34 8.14
CA VAL A 408 -1.03 -26.38 7.11
C VAL A 408 -0.89 -27.75 7.78
N ARG A 409 -1.74 -28.69 7.36
CA ARG A 409 -1.54 -30.12 7.62
C ARG A 409 -1.02 -30.75 6.33
N LEU A 410 0.07 -31.49 6.44
CA LEU A 410 0.66 -32.30 5.37
C LEU A 410 0.21 -33.75 5.51
#